data_AF-A0AA88V3S5-F1
#
_entry.id   AF-A0AA88V3S5-F1
#
_cell.length_a   1.000
_cell.length_b   1.000
_cell.length_c   1.000
_cell.angle_alpha   90.00
_cell.angle_beta   90.00
_cell.angle_gamma   90.00
#
_symmetry.space_group_name_H-M   'P 1'
#
loop_
_entity.id
_entity.type
_entity.pdbx_description
1 polymer ?
#
loop_
_entity_poly.entity_id
_entity_poly.type
_entity_poly.pdbx_seq_one_letter_code
_entity_poly.pdbx_strand_id
1 'polypeptide(L)'
;MGFTIPISPAKTTTTTTTITQFPENPKTLILEHCKTVKDVKQVHAHLIKTRLLYSPAVAQNLLESAAILLPEPMDYAVSIFHALNAPSSPAYNIMIRDTLFGFVEHAKVEY
;
A
#
# COMPACT_ATOMS: atom_id res chain seq x y z
N MET A 1 41.81 -13.77 -19.08
CA MET A 1 40.52 -13.87 -18.35
C MET A 1 40.74 -13.46 -16.91
N GLY A 2 39.83 -12.69 -16.32
CA GLY A 2 39.72 -12.47 -14.87
C GLY A 2 39.94 -11.03 -14.40
N PHE A 3 38.94 -10.15 -14.54
CA PHE A 3 38.87 -8.90 -13.77
C PHE A 3 38.06 -9.15 -12.50
N THR A 4 38.67 -8.97 -11.32
CA THR A 4 38.00 -9.07 -10.02
C THR A 4 37.54 -7.69 -9.57
N ILE A 5 36.24 -7.53 -9.29
CA ILE A 5 35.63 -6.30 -8.76
C ILE A 5 35.68 -6.37 -7.22
N PRO A 6 36.16 -5.32 -6.51
CA PRO A 6 36.06 -5.27 -5.06
C PRO A 6 34.62 -4.92 -4.64
N ILE A 7 33.99 -5.84 -3.91
CA ILE A 7 32.68 -5.65 -3.29
C ILE A 7 32.87 -4.76 -2.05
N SER A 8 32.42 -3.51 -2.15
CA SER A 8 32.32 -2.59 -1.03
C SER A 8 31.16 -3.02 -0.09
N PRO A 9 31.34 -3.04 1.24
CA PRO A 9 30.25 -3.37 2.15
C PRO A 9 29.30 -2.17 2.26
N ALA A 10 28.15 -2.25 1.59
CA ALA A 10 27.05 -1.33 1.80
C ALA A 10 26.47 -1.57 3.21
N LYS A 11 26.76 -0.65 4.14
CA LYS A 11 26.15 -0.62 5.47
C LYS A 11 24.66 -0.29 5.34
N THR A 12 23.82 -1.32 5.18
CA THR A 12 22.36 -1.19 5.27
C THR A 12 22.00 -1.19 6.75
N THR A 13 21.86 -0.02 7.35
CA THR A 13 21.12 0.12 8.60
C THR A 13 19.63 0.01 8.25
N THR A 14 19.17 -1.21 8.01
CA THR A 14 17.74 -1.53 7.98
C THR A 14 17.33 -1.75 9.42
N THR A 15 16.75 -0.74 10.04
CA THR A 15 15.99 -0.89 11.28
C THR A 15 14.79 -1.77 10.93
N THR A 16 14.95 -3.09 11.05
CA THR A 16 13.86 -4.05 10.91
C THR A 16 12.95 -3.87 12.12
N THR A 17 11.94 -3.01 11.99
CA THR A 17 10.78 -3.04 12.88
C THR A 17 10.02 -4.31 12.55
N THR A 18 10.31 -5.38 13.28
CA THR A 18 9.53 -6.61 13.27
C THR A 18 8.14 -6.28 13.79
N ILE A 19 7.19 -6.01 12.90
CA ILE A 19 5.78 -5.86 13.24
C ILE A 19 5.24 -7.28 13.47
N THR A 20 5.44 -7.83 14.67
CA THR A 20 4.89 -9.13 15.08
C THR A 20 3.38 -9.06 15.36
N GLN A 21 2.84 -7.85 15.52
CA GLN A 21 1.43 -7.60 15.81
C GLN A 21 1.01 -6.33 15.07
N PHE A 22 -0.03 -6.43 14.22
CA PHE A 22 -0.58 -5.23 13.61
C PHE A 22 -1.24 -4.38 14.71
N PRO A 23 -0.88 -3.11 14.82
CA PRO A 23 -1.36 -2.22 15.86
C PRO A 23 -2.87 -2.00 15.75
N GLU A 24 -3.50 -1.67 16.86
CA GLU A 24 -4.96 -1.48 16.98
C GLU A 24 -5.52 -0.45 16.00
N ASN A 25 -4.67 0.48 15.55
CA ASN A 25 -4.96 1.46 14.49
C ASN A 25 -4.02 1.28 13.28
N PRO A 26 -4.29 0.29 12.41
CA PRO A 26 -3.47 -0.01 11.22
C PRO A 26 -3.30 1.20 10.29
N LYS A 27 -4.38 1.95 10.11
CA LYS A 27 -4.49 3.03 9.12
C LYS A 27 -3.59 4.22 9.46
N THR A 28 -3.65 4.72 10.69
CA THR A 28 -2.86 5.89 11.12
C THR A 28 -1.38 5.63 10.93
N LEU A 29 -0.91 4.44 11.31
CA LEU A 29 0.50 4.09 11.15
C LEU A 29 0.93 3.97 9.68
N ILE A 30 0.09 3.42 8.81
CA ILE A 30 0.36 3.38 7.37
C ILE A 30 0.45 4.81 6.82
N LEU A 31 -0.50 5.69 7.17
CA LEU A 31 -0.52 7.09 6.69
C LEU A 31 0.66 7.93 7.23
N GLU A 32 1.08 7.67 8.46
CA GLU A 32 2.23 8.37 9.07
C GLU A 32 3.56 7.95 8.43
N HIS A 33 3.75 6.66 8.18
CA HIS A 33 5.05 6.11 7.75
C HIS A 33 5.19 5.93 6.24
N CYS A 34 4.10 5.74 5.50
CA CYS A 34 4.15 5.61 4.05
C CYS A 34 4.05 6.98 3.40
N LYS A 35 5.10 7.40 2.69
CA LYS A 35 5.14 8.66 1.93
C LYS A 35 5.25 8.42 0.42
N THR A 36 5.57 7.19 0.03
CA THR A 36 5.77 6.79 -1.35
C THR A 36 4.98 5.53 -1.68
N VAL A 37 4.74 5.31 -2.97
CA VAL A 37 4.17 4.05 -3.49
C VAL A 37 4.96 2.83 -3.03
N LYS A 38 6.28 2.98 -2.90
CA LYS A 38 7.20 1.92 -2.47
C LYS A 38 6.92 1.50 -1.04
N ASP A 39 6.66 2.45 -0.15
CA ASP A 39 6.39 2.17 1.27
C ASP A 39 5.08 1.37 1.41
N VAL A 40 4.04 1.77 0.67
CA VAL A 40 2.75 1.05 0.64
C VAL A 40 2.92 -0.37 0.11
N LYS A 41 3.74 -0.56 -0.94
CA LYS A 41 4.07 -1.90 -1.48
C LYS A 41 4.83 -2.77 -0.48
N GLN A 42 5.74 -2.19 0.31
CA GLN A 42 6.45 -2.92 1.36
C GLN A 42 5.50 -3.37 2.48
N VAL A 43 4.60 -2.49 2.93
CA VAL A 43 3.58 -2.85 3.92
C VAL A 43 2.66 -3.93 3.36
N HIS A 44 2.19 -3.81 2.13
CA HIS A 44 1.35 -4.82 1.48
C HIS A 44 2.06 -6.19 1.41
N ALA A 45 3.32 -6.23 0.97
CA ALA A 45 4.10 -7.46 0.95
C ALA A 45 4.30 -8.06 2.35
N HIS A 46 4.53 -7.22 3.36
CA HIS A 46 4.63 -7.66 4.74
C HIS A 46 3.32 -8.29 5.24
N LEU A 47 2.18 -7.66 4.96
CA LEU A 47 0.84 -8.14 5.30
C LEU A 47 0.49 -9.48 4.64
N ILE A 48 0.92 -9.70 3.39
CA ILE A 48 0.79 -10.98 2.72
C ILE A 48 1.61 -12.05 3.45
N LYS A 49 2.90 -11.76 3.72
CA LYS A 49 3.83 -12.71 4.37
C LYS A 49 3.36 -13.12 5.77
N THR A 50 2.76 -12.20 6.52
CA THR A 50 2.27 -12.44 7.88
C THR A 50 0.83 -12.95 7.91
N ARG A 51 0.18 -13.15 6.75
CA ARG A 51 -1.24 -13.54 6.64
C ARG A 51 -2.20 -12.52 7.29
N LEU A 52 -1.75 -11.30 7.57
CA LEU A 52 -2.59 -10.27 8.16
C LEU A 52 -3.52 -9.62 7.12
N LEU A 53 -3.20 -9.73 5.83
CA LEU A 53 -4.07 -9.26 4.75
C LEU A 53 -5.43 -9.99 4.71
N TYR A 54 -5.55 -11.18 5.31
CA TYR A 54 -6.84 -11.88 5.40
C TYR A 54 -7.79 -11.28 6.43
N SER A 55 -7.31 -10.39 7.30
CA SER A 55 -8.17 -9.61 8.19
C SER A 55 -8.86 -8.50 7.39
N PRO A 56 -10.21 -8.50 7.29
CA PRO A 56 -10.93 -7.49 6.54
C PRO A 56 -10.61 -6.06 6.98
N ALA A 57 -10.45 -5.84 8.28
CA ALA A 57 -10.11 -4.53 8.84
C ALA A 57 -8.72 -4.05 8.37
N VAL A 58 -7.73 -4.95 8.36
CA VAL A 58 -6.36 -4.61 7.95
C VAL A 58 -6.30 -4.31 6.45
N ALA A 59 -6.93 -5.15 5.64
CA ALA A 59 -6.93 -4.97 4.20
C ALA A 59 -7.76 -3.76 3.75
N GLN A 60 -8.87 -3.45 4.43
CA GLN A 60 -9.63 -2.21 4.22
C GLN A 60 -8.79 -0.97 4.56
N ASN A 61 -8.05 -0.98 5.68
CA ASN A 61 -7.18 0.13 6.05
C ASN A 61 -6.03 0.33 5.06
N LEU A 62 -5.47 -0.76 4.53
CA LEU A 62 -4.46 -0.72 3.47
C LEU A 62 -5.05 -0.12 2.18
N LEU A 63 -6.25 -0.57 1.77
CA LEU A 63 -6.95 -0.07 0.60
C LEU A 63 -7.21 1.44 0.71
N GLU A 64 -7.74 1.89 1.85
CA GLU A 64 -8.00 3.31 2.09
C GLU A 64 -6.72 4.14 2.07
N SER A 65 -5.65 3.64 2.69
CA SER A 65 -4.36 4.34 2.70
C SER A 65 -3.73 4.42 1.32
N ALA A 66 -3.87 3.36 0.50
CA ALA A 66 -3.41 3.35 -0.88
C ALA A 66 -4.18 4.37 -1.74
N ALA A 67 -5.50 4.44 -1.60
CA ALA A 67 -6.33 5.43 -2.29
C ALA A 67 -5.99 6.87 -1.93
N ILE A 68 -5.50 7.12 -0.70
CA ILE A 68 -5.13 8.48 -0.25
C ILE A 68 -3.71 8.86 -0.67
N LEU A 69 -2.75 7.93 -0.60
CA LEU A 69 -1.32 8.23 -0.73
C LEU A 69 -0.80 8.15 -2.17
N LEU A 70 -1.47 7.41 -3.05
CA LEU A 70 -0.96 7.15 -4.39
C LEU A 70 -1.49 8.21 -5.37
N PRO A 71 -0.65 8.77 -6.25
CA PRO A 71 -1.08 9.75 -7.25
C PRO A 71 -1.92 9.12 -8.37
N GLU A 72 -1.68 7.84 -8.69
CA GLU A 72 -2.55 7.02 -9.55
C GLU A 72 -2.97 5.78 -8.77
N PRO A 73 -3.91 5.93 -7.83
CA PRO A 73 -4.27 4.89 -6.88
C PRO A 73 -4.99 3.71 -7.54
N MET A 74 -5.67 3.95 -8.67
CA MET A 74 -6.72 3.08 -9.20
C MET A 74 -6.25 1.64 -9.45
N ASP A 75 -5.24 1.41 -10.29
CA ASP A 75 -4.77 0.05 -10.62
C ASP A 75 -4.30 -0.72 -9.38
N TYR A 76 -3.64 -0.01 -8.46
CA TYR A 76 -3.11 -0.61 -7.24
C TYR A 76 -4.21 -0.87 -6.21
N ALA A 77 -5.16 0.06 -6.03
CA ALA A 77 -6.32 -0.08 -5.18
C ALA A 77 -7.22 -1.24 -5.65
N VAL A 78 -7.45 -1.37 -6.96
CA VAL A 78 -8.14 -2.51 -7.57
C VAL A 78 -7.47 -3.83 -7.20
N SER A 79 -6.13 -3.90 -7.28
CA SER A 79 -5.39 -5.12 -6.91
C SER A 79 -5.59 -5.52 -5.44
N ILE A 80 -5.63 -4.55 -4.53
CA ILE A 80 -5.89 -4.79 -3.11
C ILE A 80 -7.35 -5.18 -2.89
N PHE A 81 -8.28 -4.50 -3.56
CA PHE A 81 -9.72 -4.76 -3.46
C PHE A 81 -10.06 -6.18 -3.90
N HIS A 82 -9.45 -6.69 -4.98
CA HIS A 82 -9.63 -8.07 -5.42
C HIS A 82 -9.06 -9.11 -4.46
N ALA A 83 -8.11 -8.74 -3.60
CA ALA A 83 -7.59 -9.62 -2.56
C ALA A 83 -8.50 -9.70 -1.32
N LEU A 84 -9.53 -8.84 -1.22
CA LEU A 84 -10.51 -8.88 -0.14
C LEU A 84 -11.49 -10.05 -0.34
N ASN A 85 -11.50 -10.99 0.61
CA ASN A 85 -12.56 -11.99 0.68
C ASN A 85 -13.85 -11.31 1.16
N ALA A 86 -14.82 -11.13 0.26
CA ALA A 86 -16.10 -10.45 0.50
C ALA A 86 -15.93 -8.98 0.94
N PRO A 87 -15.66 -8.05 0.00
CA PRO A 87 -15.49 -6.64 0.32
C PRO A 87 -16.72 -6.06 1.02
N SER A 88 -16.48 -5.28 2.07
CA SER A 88 -17.50 -4.61 2.87
C SER A 88 -18.02 -3.34 2.16
N SER A 89 -19.17 -2.81 2.58
CA SER A 89 -19.70 -1.54 2.05
C SER A 89 -18.67 -0.38 2.10
N PRO A 90 -17.87 -0.21 3.18
CA PRO A 90 -16.77 0.75 3.18
C PRO A 90 -15.74 0.55 2.06
N ALA A 91 -15.37 -0.69 1.72
CA ALA A 91 -14.41 -0.96 0.65
C ALA A 91 -14.94 -0.51 -0.72
N TYR A 92 -16.23 -0.73 -0.99
CA TYR A 92 -16.88 -0.20 -2.19
C TYR A 92 -16.91 1.33 -2.21
N ASN A 93 -17.22 1.98 -1.08
CA ASN A 93 -17.23 3.44 -0.99
C ASN A 93 -15.84 4.05 -1.27
N ILE A 94 -14.77 3.39 -0.81
CA ILE A 94 -13.40 3.78 -1.12
C ILE A 94 -13.16 3.71 -2.63
N MET A 95 -13.49 2.59 -3.27
CA MET A 95 -13.30 2.41 -4.72
C MET A 95 -14.11 3.42 -5.56
N ILE A 96 -15.36 3.70 -5.18
CA ILE A 96 -16.21 4.69 -5.86
C ILE A 96 -15.63 6.10 -5.76
N ARG A 97 -15.08 6.45 -4.59
CA ARG A 97 -14.44 7.75 -4.41
C ARG A 97 -13.17 7.84 -5.25
N ASP A 98 -12.34 6.79 -5.22
CA ASP A 98 -11.07 6.73 -5.96
C ASP A 98 -11.29 6.87 -7.47
N THR A 99 -12.27 6.14 -8.03
CA THR A 99 -12.64 6.26 -9.45
C THR A 99 -13.14 7.64 -9.81
N LEU A 100 -14.01 8.22 -8.99
CA LEU A 100 -14.55 9.55 -9.24
C LEU A 100 -13.46 10.63 -9.23
N PHE A 101 -12.49 10.53 -8.31
CA PHE A 101 -11.34 11.43 -8.29
C PHE A 101 -10.51 11.30 -9.58
N GLY A 102 -10.30 10.08 -10.08
CA GLY A 102 -9.67 9.85 -11.39
C GLY A 102 -10.41 10.56 -12.53
N PHE A 103 -11.74 10.42 -12.60
CA PHE A 103 -12.55 11.10 -13.62
C PHE A 103 -12.45 12.63 -13.55
N VAL A 104 -12.43 13.21 -12.35
CA VAL A 104 -12.32 14.66 -12.17
C VAL A 104 -10.95 15.18 -12.59
N GLU A 105 -9.87 14.45 -12.28
CA GLU A 105 -8.52 14.82 -12.72
C GLU A 105 -8.39 14.75 -14.25
N HIS A 106 -8.91 13.69 -14.89
CA HIS A 106 -8.95 13.61 -16.36
C HIS A 106 -9.75 14.74 -16.99
N ALA A 107 -10.90 15.11 -16.42
CA ALA A 107 -11.72 16.22 -16.93
C ALA A 107 -11.02 17.58 -16.84
N LYS A 108 -10.11 17.80 -15.87
CA LYS A 108 -9.33 19.05 -15.77
C LYS A 108 -8.21 19.16 -16.81
N VAL A 109 -7.75 18.05 -17.37
CA VAL A 109 -6.68 18.05 -18.39
C VAL A 109 -7.25 18.39 -19.79
N GLU A 110 -8.57 18.32 -19.95
CA GLU A 110 -9.27 18.59 -21.22
C GLU A 110 -9.76 20.05 -21.39
N TYR A 111 -9.50 20.96 -20.43
CA TYR A 111 -9.87 22.39 -20.49
C TYR A 111 -8.67 23.35 -20.50
#